data_AF-A0A9Q4FG40-F1
#
_entry.id   AF-A0A9Q4FG40-F1
#
_cell.length_a   1.000
_cell.length_b   1.000
_cell.length_c   1.000
_cell.angle_alpha   90.00
_cell.angle_beta   90.00
_cell.angle_gamma   90.00
#
_symmetry.space_group_name_H-M   'P 1'
#
loop_
_entity.id
_entity.type
_entity.pdbx_description
1 polymer ?
#
loop_
_entity_poly.entity_id
_entity_poly.type
_entity_poly.pdbx_seq_one_letter_code
_entity_poly.pdbx_strand_id
1 'polypeptide(L)' 'MYFQWWDNAGISGCVNIDPKWPTTTIHIDANGRIDLNAKGATDVKRFTPCPGEEFDFLGGTRPAA' A
#
# COMPACT_ATOMS: atom_id res chain seq x y z
N MET A 1 3.16 -8.61 8.51
CA MET A 1 4.00 -8.92 7.33
C MET A 1 4.41 -7.61 6.70
N TYR A 2 5.70 -7.41 6.48
CA TYR A 2 6.20 -6.20 5.85
C TYR A 2 6.34 -6.42 4.35
N PHE A 3 5.76 -5.53 3.55
CA PHE A 3 5.86 -5.58 2.09
C PHE A 3 6.29 -4.21 1.56
N GLN A 4 7.37 -4.22 0.80
CA GLN A 4 7.99 -3.04 0.21
C GLN A 4 8.20 -3.28 -1.28
N TRP A 5 7.98 -2.26 -2.08
CA TRP A 5 8.21 -2.30 -3.53
C TRP A 5 8.85 -1.01 -4.01
N TRP A 6 9.55 -1.12 -5.13
CA TRP A 6 10.13 0.01 -5.83
C TRP A 6 10.29 -0.31 -7.32
N ASP A 7 10.40 0.72 -8.13
CA ASP A 7 10.77 0.64 -9.53
C ASP A 7 12.00 1.52 -9.85
N ASN A 8 12.42 1.50 -11.12
CA ASN A 8 13.53 2.33 -11.59
C ASN A 8 13.12 3.78 -11.91
N ALA A 9 11.83 4.10 -11.91
CA ALA A 9 11.30 5.43 -12.18
C ALA A 9 11.13 6.27 -10.91
N GLY A 10 11.49 5.73 -9.74
CA GLY A 10 11.39 6.41 -8.45
C GLY A 10 10.04 6.21 -7.75
N ILE A 11 9.22 5.28 -8.25
CA ILE A 11 8.01 4.83 -7.58
C ILE A 11 8.42 3.84 -6.51
N SER A 12 8.06 4.12 -5.26
CA SER A 12 8.25 3.20 -4.14
C SER A 12 7.07 3.30 -3.19
N GLY A 13 6.85 2.22 -2.45
CA GLY A 13 5.88 2.22 -1.39
C GLY A 13 6.14 1.12 -0.40
N CYS A 14 5.57 1.32 0.78
CA CYS A 14 5.68 0.37 1.85
C CYS A 14 4.35 0.21 2.58
N VAL A 15 4.03 -1.03 2.93
CA VAL A 15 2.89 -1.34 3.77
C VAL A 15 3.20 -2.47 4.74
N ASN A 16 2.73 -2.31 5.97
CA ASN A 16 2.66 -3.41 6.92
C ASN A 16 1.25 -4.01 6.92
N ILE A 17 1.20 -5.32 6.74
CA ILE A 17 0.00 -6.08 6.44
C ILE A 17 -0.26 -7.08 7.56
N ASP A 18 -1.50 -7.17 8.02
CA ASP A 18 -1.99 -8.32 8.78
C ASP A 18 -2.58 -9.37 7.81
N PRO A 19 -1.80 -10.39 7.38
CA PRO A 19 -2.22 -11.28 6.32
C PRO A 19 -3.39 -12.16 6.76
N LYS A 20 -4.33 -12.39 5.84
CA LYS A 20 -5.35 -13.43 6.00
C LYS A 20 -4.88 -14.70 5.32
N TRP A 21 -4.79 -15.77 6.08
CA TRP A 21 -4.45 -17.09 5.55
C TRP A 21 -5.66 -17.69 4.82
N PRO A 22 -5.44 -18.49 3.74
CA PRO A 22 -4.15 -18.86 3.18
C PRO A 22 -3.58 -17.84 2.18
N THR A 23 -4.39 -16.86 1.74
CA THR A 23 -4.04 -15.98 0.61
C THR A 23 -4.38 -14.53 0.93
N THR A 24 -3.39 -13.66 0.74
CA THR A 24 -3.54 -12.21 0.79
C THR A 24 -3.13 -11.65 -0.56
N THR A 25 -4.01 -10.88 -1.19
CA THR A 25 -3.77 -10.30 -2.51
C THR A 25 -3.59 -8.79 -2.37
N ILE A 26 -2.53 -8.25 -2.99
CA ILE A 26 -2.20 -6.84 -2.97
C ILE A 26 -2.19 -6.37 -4.42
N HIS A 27 -3.01 -5.36 -4.72
CA HIS A 27 -3.01 -4.71 -6.03
C HIS A 27 -2.31 -3.36 -5.91
N ILE A 28 -1.35 -3.12 -6.80
CA ILE A 28 -0.62 -1.86 -6.91
C ILE A 28 -1.01 -1.21 -8.24
N ASP A 29 -1.38 0.07 -8.20
CA ASP A 29 -1.74 0.85 -9.37
C ASP A 29 -0.49 1.29 -10.18
N ALA A 30 -0.72 1.91 -11.33
CA ALA A 30 0.36 2.39 -12.20
C ALA A 30 1.25 3.49 -11.56
N ASN A 31 0.81 4.10 -10.46
CA ASN A 31 1.55 5.11 -9.72
C ASN A 31 2.28 4.51 -8.50
N GLY A 32 2.25 3.19 -8.34
CA GLY A 32 2.83 2.49 -7.20
C GLY A 32 2.08 2.67 -5.90
N ARG A 33 0.80 3.03 -5.95
CA ARG A 33 -0.07 3.11 -4.77
C ARG A 33 -0.90 1.84 -4.67
N ILE A 34 -1.39 1.57 -3.48
CA ILE A 34 -2.32 0.46 -3.29
C ILE A 34 -3.62 0.78 -4.03
N ASP A 35 -4.04 -0.10 -4.95
CA ASP A 35 -5.25 0.07 -5.72
C ASP A 35 -6.49 -0.23 -4.87
N LEU A 36 -7.18 0.84 -4.45
CA LEU A 36 -8.42 0.78 -3.68
C LEU A 36 -9.64 0.47 -4.54
N ASN A 37 -9.52 0.62 -5.86
CA ASN A 37 -10.60 0.40 -6.82
C ASN A 37 -10.61 -1.04 -7.36
N ALA A 38 -9.58 -1.84 -7.04
CA ALA A 38 -9.55 -3.28 -7.30
C ALA A 38 -10.67 -3.98 -6.52
N LYS A 39 -11.87 -3.99 -7.11
CA LYS A 39 -13.15 -4.55 -6.63
C LYS A 39 -12.98 -5.62 -5.54
N GLY A 40 -12.98 -5.19 -4.28
CA GLY A 40 -13.06 -6.06 -3.10
C GLY A 40 -11.86 -6.97 -2.82
N ALA A 41 -10.73 -6.83 -3.53
CA ALA A 41 -9.58 -7.71 -3.37
C ALA A 41 -8.57 -7.21 -2.33
N THR A 42 -8.55 -5.90 -2.08
CA THR A 42 -7.59 -5.27 -1.18
C THR A 42 -8.27 -4.90 0.13
N ASP A 43 -8.06 -5.70 1.17
CA ASP A 43 -8.60 -5.46 2.52
C ASP A 43 -7.80 -4.36 3.22
N VAL A 44 -8.01 -3.11 2.78
CA VAL A 44 -7.27 -1.93 3.22
C VAL A 44 -7.29 -1.69 4.74
N LYS A 45 -8.28 -2.24 5.45
CA LYS A 45 -8.38 -2.11 6.91
C LYS A 45 -7.25 -2.84 7.65
N ARG A 46 -6.57 -3.77 6.98
CA ARG A 46 -5.46 -4.57 7.51
C ARG A 46 -4.10 -4.01 7.12
N PHE A 47 -4.08 -2.88 6.41
CA PHE A 47 -2.89 -2.20 5.98
C PHE A 47 -2.59 -1.06 6.93
N THR A 48 -1.36 -1.05 7.41
CA THR A 48 -0.83 -0.01 8.27
C THR A 48 0.38 0.61 7.58
N PRO A 49 0.58 1.94 7.74
CA PRO A 49 1.78 2.60 7.25
C PRO A 49 3.03 1.89 7.80
N CYS A 50 4.07 1.86 6.98
CA CYS A 50 5.38 1.46 7.46
C CYS A 50 5.93 2.51 8.46
N PRO A 51 6.75 2.09 9.42
CA PRO A 51 7.35 3.02 10.37
C PRO A 51 8.15 4.09 9.61
N GLY A 52 7.73 5.36 9.71
CA GLY A 52 8.39 6.49 9.04
C GLY A 52 7.83 6.86 7.66
N GLU A 53 6.84 6.13 7.13
CA GLU A 53 6.13 6.52 5.91
C GLU A 53 4.70 7.01 6.21
N GLU A 54 4.29 8.07 5.51
CA GLU A 54 2.96 8.65 5.60
C GLU A 54 1.95 7.90 4.70
N PHE A 55 0.64 8.15 4.85
CA PHE A 55 -0.46 7.52 4.09
C PHE A 55 -0.43 7.76 2.55
N ASP A 56 0.68 8.28 2.01
CA ASP A 56 0.89 8.53 0.58
C ASP A 56 0.73 7.24 -0.27
N PHE A 57 1.00 6.06 0.32
CA PHE A 57 0.80 4.76 -0.35
C PHE A 57 -0.68 4.41 -0.62
N LEU A 58 -1.63 5.06 0.08
CA LEU A 58 -3.07 4.96 -0.20
C LEU A 58 -3.58 6.06 -1.14
N GLY A 59 -2.68 6.93 -1.62
CA GLY A 59 -3.05 8.11 -2.39
C GLY A 59 -3.75 9.20 -1.57
N GLY A 60 -3.68 9.12 -0.23
CA GLY A 60 -4.07 10.22 0.65
C GLY A 60 -3.07 11.35 0.48
N THR A 61 -3.55 12.56 0.17
CA THR A 61 -2.70 13.75 0.11
C THR A 61 -2.01 13.96 1.45
N ARG A 62 -0.68 13.97 1.45
CA ARG A 62 0.16 14.63 2.46
C ARG A 62 -0.57 15.85 3.06
N PRO A 63 -0.87 15.89 4.37
CA PRO A 63 -1.28 17.12 5.02
C PRO A 63 -0.12 18.11 4.82
N ALA A 64 -0.42 19.26 4.23
CA ALA A 64 0.55 20.34 4.17
C ALA A 64 0.96 20.69 5.61
N ALA A 65 2.28 20.69 5.85
CA ALA A 65 2.89 21.10 7.10
C ALA A 65 2.61 22.57 7.43
#